data_AF-A0A2V6BWM0-F1
#
_entry.id   AF-A0A2V6BWM0-F1
#
_cell.length_a   1.000
_cell.length_b   1.000
_cell.length_c   1.000
_cell.angle_alpha   90.00
_cell.angle_beta   90.00
_cell.angle_gamma   90.00
#
_symmetry.space_group_name_H-M   'P 1'
#
loop_
_entity.id
_entity.type
_entity.pdbx_description
1 polymer ?
#
loop_
_entity_poly.entity_id
_entity_poly.type
_entity_poly.pdbx_seq_one_letter_code
_entity_poly.pdbx_strand_id
1 'polypeptide(L)'
;MYVALTHPRLSDDAQPDDPLERAACDRVTMEPKHSAPATKLEGFPGWKPAPRTNGVLRHSPWDALFVALAVVHGIVLLAFPSIPLIALGLWWNANTISHNFIHLPFFRARSLNMVFSAFESLVLGIPQRLWRDRHLAHHADKPSVW
;
A
#
# COMPACT_ATOMS: atom_id res chain seq x y z
N MET A 1 19.59 13.05 40.03
CA MET A 1 19.50 11.58 40.16
C MET A 1 19.39 11.03 38.75
N TYR A 2 20.51 10.53 38.21
CA TYR A 2 20.67 10.03 36.84
C TYR A 2 20.31 8.54 36.81
N VAL A 3 19.54 8.10 35.83
CA VAL A 3 19.48 6.68 35.43
C VAL A 3 19.87 6.62 33.97
N ALA A 4 21.15 6.31 33.75
CA ALA A 4 21.70 5.96 32.46
C ALA A 4 21.36 4.49 32.18
N LEU A 5 20.50 4.22 31.20
CA LEU A 5 20.28 2.88 30.69
C LEU A 5 21.42 2.53 29.72
N THR A 6 22.43 1.84 30.24
CA THR A 6 23.49 1.23 29.43
C THR A 6 22.90 0.03 28.69
N HIS A 7 22.73 0.15 27.37
CA HIS A 7 22.52 -1.00 26.50
C HIS A 7 23.81 -1.84 26.44
N PRO A 8 23.75 -3.18 26.64
CA PRO A 8 24.88 -4.04 26.36
C PRO A 8 25.16 -4.02 24.86
N ARG A 9 26.40 -3.72 24.48
CA ARG A 9 26.94 -4.00 23.14
C ARG A 9 26.80 -5.51 22.91
N LEU A 10 26.01 -5.88 21.91
CA LEU A 10 26.05 -7.23 21.34
C LEU A 10 27.41 -7.35 20.63
N SER A 11 28.37 -7.99 21.28
CA SER A 11 29.60 -8.45 20.65
C SER A 11 29.32 -9.81 20.02
N ASP A 12 28.86 -9.81 18.77
CA ASP A 12 28.78 -11.03 17.95
C ASP A 12 29.58 -10.81 16.66
N ASP A 13 30.90 -10.67 16.82
CA ASP A 13 31.87 -10.99 15.78
C ASP A 13 32.48 -12.36 16.09
N ALA A 14 31.62 -13.37 16.27
CA ALA A 14 32.05 -14.77 16.20
C ALA A 14 31.95 -15.20 14.73
N GLN A 15 33.00 -14.88 13.97
CA GLN A 15 33.22 -15.53 12.68
C GLN A 15 33.50 -17.01 12.94
N PRO A 16 32.74 -17.96 12.35
CA PRO A 16 32.98 -19.37 12.59
C PRO A 16 34.31 -19.77 11.90
N ASP A 17 35.31 -20.09 12.72
CA ASP A 17 36.64 -20.52 12.26
C ASP A 17 36.69 -22.04 11.97
N ASP A 18 35.59 -22.76 12.12
CA ASP A 18 35.53 -24.20 11.89
C ASP A 18 35.10 -24.54 10.44
N PRO A 19 35.96 -25.19 9.63
CA PRO A 19 35.60 -25.70 8.31
C PRO A 19 34.43 -26.71 8.34
N LEU A 20 34.20 -27.40 9.46
CA LEU A 20 33.11 -28.35 9.62
C LEU A 20 31.75 -27.65 9.82
N GLU A 21 31.70 -26.50 10.50
CA GLU A 21 30.48 -25.68 10.60
C GLU A 21 30.14 -24.98 9.28
N ARG A 22 31.15 -24.48 8.53
CA ARG A 22 30.91 -23.96 7.15
C ARG A 22 30.34 -25.04 6.23
N ALA A 23 30.85 -26.26 6.32
CA ALA A 23 30.35 -27.39 5.53
C ALA A 23 28.95 -27.85 5.94
N ALA A 24 28.48 -27.52 7.16
CA ALA A 24 27.13 -27.78 7.62
C ALA A 24 26.13 -26.70 7.15
N CYS A 25 26.54 -25.43 7.09
CA CYS A 25 25.74 -24.35 6.50
C CYS A 25 25.50 -24.55 4.99
N ASP A 26 26.53 -25.00 4.26
CA ASP A 26 26.42 -25.29 2.83
C ASP A 26 25.68 -26.62 2.54
N ARG A 27 25.44 -27.46 3.56
CA ARG A 27 24.71 -28.73 3.47
C ARG A 27 23.29 -28.71 4.02
N VAL A 28 22.72 -27.54 4.33
CA VAL A 28 21.26 -27.41 4.27
C VAL A 28 20.89 -27.40 2.80
N THR A 29 20.96 -28.60 2.23
CA THR A 29 20.34 -28.99 0.98
C THR A 29 18.95 -28.40 1.00
N MET A 30 18.65 -27.60 -0.03
CA MET A 30 17.27 -27.43 -0.46
C MET A 30 16.74 -28.82 -0.74
N GLU A 31 16.19 -29.44 0.30
CA GLU A 31 15.18 -30.47 0.18
C GLU A 31 14.19 -29.87 -0.83
N PRO A 32 14.01 -30.50 -2.01
CA PRO A 32 13.05 -30.02 -2.97
C PRO A 32 11.70 -30.17 -2.28
N LYS A 33 11.24 -29.07 -1.66
CA LYS A 33 9.99 -28.99 -0.93
C LYS A 33 8.93 -29.52 -1.87
N HIS A 34 8.55 -30.78 -1.62
CA HIS A 34 7.72 -31.63 -2.44
C HIS A 34 6.97 -30.82 -3.50
N SER A 35 7.46 -30.88 -4.74
CA SER A 35 6.67 -30.47 -5.89
C SER A 35 5.41 -31.30 -5.81
N ALA A 36 4.34 -30.71 -5.26
CA ALA A 36 3.04 -31.34 -5.23
C ALA A 36 2.80 -31.84 -6.65
N PRO A 37 2.51 -33.13 -6.85
CA PRO A 37 2.20 -33.60 -8.18
C PRO A 37 1.07 -32.69 -8.68
N ALA A 38 1.16 -32.26 -9.94
CA ALA A 38 0.08 -31.57 -10.64
C ALA A 38 -1.10 -32.55 -10.86
N THR A 39 -1.49 -33.26 -9.81
CA THR A 39 -2.68 -34.07 -9.72
C THR A 39 -3.81 -33.09 -9.60
N LYS A 40 -4.37 -32.77 -10.77
CA LYS A 40 -5.79 -32.51 -10.97
C LYS A 40 -6.40 -31.68 -9.84
N LEU A 41 -6.34 -30.36 -10.01
CA LEU A 41 -7.35 -29.48 -9.46
C LEU A 41 -8.69 -29.95 -10.05
N GLU A 42 -9.27 -31.00 -9.47
CA GLU A 42 -10.65 -31.42 -9.66
C GLU A 42 -11.46 -30.14 -9.46
N GLY A 43 -11.94 -29.59 -10.57
CA GLY A 43 -12.42 -28.22 -10.62
C GLY A 43 -13.54 -28.04 -9.62
N PHE A 44 -13.37 -27.13 -8.67
CA PHE A 44 -14.50 -26.59 -7.90
C PHE A 44 -15.55 -26.12 -8.92
N PRO A 45 -16.73 -26.78 -9.01
CA PRO A 45 -17.72 -26.53 -10.05
C PRO A 45 -18.53 -25.27 -9.75
N GLY A 46 -17.84 -24.14 -9.55
CA GLY A 46 -18.46 -22.90 -9.10
C GLY A 46 -17.58 -21.66 -9.20
N TRP A 47 -16.26 -21.80 -9.32
CA TRP A 47 -15.41 -20.63 -9.55
C TRP A 47 -15.30 -20.36 -11.06
N LYS A 48 -16.12 -19.41 -11.55
CA LYS A 48 -15.83 -18.76 -12.82
C LYS A 48 -14.79 -17.67 -12.54
N PRO A 49 -13.60 -17.69 -13.18
CA PRO A 49 -12.71 -16.55 -13.13
C PRO A 49 -13.51 -15.30 -13.52
N ALA A 50 -13.41 -14.23 -12.72
CA ALA A 50 -14.01 -12.96 -13.10
C ALA A 50 -13.49 -12.60 -14.50
N PRO A 51 -14.38 -12.20 -15.44
CA PRO A 51 -13.95 -11.83 -16.78
C PRO A 51 -12.85 -10.77 -16.68
N ARG A 52 -11.73 -10.97 -17.39
CA ARG A 52 -10.73 -9.90 -17.55
C ARG A 52 -11.42 -8.78 -18.34
N THR A 53 -11.86 -7.76 -17.63
CA THR A 53 -12.49 -6.60 -18.26
C THR A 53 -11.39 -5.77 -18.94
N ASN A 54 -11.56 -5.43 -20.22
CA ASN A 54 -10.69 -4.48 -20.94
C ASN A 54 -10.94 -3.02 -20.51
N GLY A 55 -11.22 -2.79 -19.21
CA GLY A 55 -11.60 -1.51 -18.65
C GLY A 55 -10.42 -0.63 -18.22
N VAL A 56 -10.72 0.64 -17.96
CA VAL A 56 -9.77 1.64 -17.49
C VAL A 56 -9.38 1.42 -16.01
N LEU A 57 -10.30 0.90 -15.21
CA LEU A 57 -10.12 0.65 -13.77
C LEU A 57 -9.38 -0.65 -13.49
N ARG A 58 -8.54 -0.65 -12.47
CA ARG A 58 -7.60 -1.74 -12.19
C ARG A 58 -8.25 -2.90 -11.43
N HIS A 59 -9.01 -2.59 -10.39
CA HIS A 59 -9.43 -3.56 -9.38
C HIS A 59 -10.95 -3.78 -9.37
N SER A 60 -11.75 -2.71 -9.36
CA SER A 60 -13.20 -2.82 -9.23
C SER A 60 -13.92 -1.76 -10.06
N PRO A 61 -15.09 -2.06 -10.67
CA PRO A 61 -15.94 -1.02 -11.26
C PRO A 61 -16.40 0.01 -10.22
N TRP A 62 -16.46 -0.35 -8.94
CA TRP A 62 -16.79 0.57 -7.85
C TRP A 62 -15.72 1.64 -7.62
N ASP A 63 -14.50 1.46 -8.14
CA ASP A 63 -13.47 2.51 -8.11
C ASP A 63 -13.97 3.77 -8.86
N ALA A 64 -14.86 3.62 -9.85
CA ALA A 64 -15.51 4.72 -10.55
C ALA A 64 -16.31 5.61 -9.59
N LEU A 65 -16.97 5.02 -8.58
CA LEU A 65 -17.78 5.77 -7.63
C LEU A 65 -16.90 6.68 -6.77
N PHE A 66 -15.74 6.19 -6.31
CA PHE A 66 -14.80 7.01 -5.57
C PHE A 66 -14.26 8.16 -6.41
N VAL A 67 -13.90 7.89 -7.67
CA VAL A 67 -13.46 8.94 -8.60
C VAL A 67 -14.56 9.98 -8.83
N ALA A 68 -15.80 9.55 -9.06
CA ALA A 68 -16.93 10.45 -9.27
C ALA A 68 -17.22 11.32 -8.05
N LEU A 69 -17.25 10.73 -6.84
CA LEU A 69 -17.47 11.46 -5.59
C LEU A 69 -16.35 12.47 -5.33
N ALA A 70 -15.10 12.14 -5.67
CA ALA A 70 -13.98 13.06 -5.57
C ALA A 70 -14.14 14.26 -6.51
N VAL A 71 -14.51 14.01 -7.77
CA VAL A 71 -14.78 15.06 -8.78
C VAL A 71 -15.93 15.96 -8.34
N VAL A 72 -17.04 15.38 -7.87
CA VAL A 72 -18.17 16.14 -7.33
C VAL A 72 -17.75 17.00 -6.16
N HIS A 73 -16.98 16.44 -5.21
CA HIS A 73 -16.45 17.21 -4.09
C HIS A 73 -15.60 18.39 -4.57
N GLY A 74 -14.68 18.18 -5.52
CA GLY A 74 -13.86 19.24 -6.09
C GLY A 74 -14.68 20.34 -6.78
N ILE A 75 -15.69 19.96 -7.58
CA ILE A 75 -16.60 20.92 -8.24
C ILE A 75 -17.38 21.73 -7.21
N VAL A 76 -17.98 21.06 -6.21
CA VAL A 76 -18.77 21.72 -5.16
C VAL A 76 -17.90 22.64 -4.32
N LEU A 77 -16.66 22.23 -4.02
CA LEU A 77 -15.69 23.05 -3.30
C LEU A 77 -15.30 24.31 -4.08
N LEU A 78 -15.07 24.20 -5.40
CA LEU A 78 -14.76 25.35 -6.26
C LEU A 78 -15.95 26.30 -6.39
N ALA A 79 -17.16 25.77 -6.50
CA ALA A 79 -18.37 26.57 -6.63
C ALA A 79 -18.77 27.26 -5.31
N PHE A 80 -18.54 26.61 -4.18
CA PHE A 80 -18.95 27.09 -2.87
C PHE A 80 -17.90 26.75 -1.79
N PRO A 81 -16.78 27.49 -1.72
CA PRO A 81 -15.72 27.22 -0.76
C PRO A 81 -16.18 27.59 0.65
N SER A 82 -16.64 26.59 1.41
CA SER A 82 -17.12 26.79 2.78
C SER A 82 -16.38 25.90 3.78
N ILE A 83 -16.30 26.35 5.03
CA ILE A 83 -15.63 25.62 6.12
C ILE A 83 -16.18 24.19 6.25
N PRO A 84 -17.50 23.93 6.24
CA PRO A 84 -18.02 22.57 6.35
C PRO A 84 -17.60 21.65 5.20
N LEU A 85 -17.54 22.18 3.97
CA LEU A 85 -17.11 21.39 2.81
C LEU A 85 -15.62 21.06 2.87
N ILE A 86 -14.79 22.02 3.26
CA ILE A 86 -13.36 21.78 3.48
C ILE A 86 -13.16 20.72 4.57
N ALA A 87 -13.88 20.84 5.69
CA ALA A 87 -13.82 19.88 6.78
C ALA A 87 -14.28 18.48 6.33
N LEU A 88 -15.35 18.39 5.55
CA LEU A 88 -15.81 17.12 4.97
C LEU A 88 -14.78 16.53 4.00
N GLY A 89 -14.10 17.35 3.20
CA GLY A 89 -13.01 16.92 2.35
C GLY A 89 -11.84 16.33 3.14
N LEU A 90 -11.33 17.11 4.09
CA LEU A 90 -10.20 16.72 4.93
C LEU A 90 -10.51 15.52 5.81
N TRP A 91 -11.75 15.39 6.28
CA TRP A 91 -12.15 14.24 7.09
C TRP A 91 -12.56 13.05 6.23
N TRP A 92 -13.61 13.17 5.42
CA TRP A 92 -14.19 12.02 4.73
C TRP A 92 -13.41 11.62 3.48
N ASN A 93 -13.06 12.55 2.59
CA ASN A 93 -12.34 12.20 1.37
C ASN A 93 -10.93 11.66 1.72
N ALA A 94 -10.18 12.34 2.58
CA ALA A 94 -8.84 11.90 2.97
C ALA A 94 -8.83 10.46 3.55
N ASN A 95 -9.80 10.14 4.42
CA ASN A 95 -9.90 8.83 5.07
C ASN A 95 -10.54 7.74 4.21
N THR A 96 -11.29 8.11 3.17
CA THR A 96 -12.01 7.14 2.33
C THR A 96 -11.38 7.03 0.96
N ILE A 97 -11.50 8.06 0.12
CA ILE A 97 -11.12 7.99 -1.29
C ILE A 97 -9.60 8.00 -1.41
N SER A 98 -8.96 9.01 -0.85
CA SER A 98 -7.51 9.19 -0.91
C SER A 98 -6.76 8.02 -0.24
N HIS A 99 -7.25 7.55 0.92
CA HIS A 99 -6.74 6.37 1.61
C HIS A 99 -6.82 5.11 0.73
N ASN A 100 -8.00 4.83 0.15
CA ASN A 100 -8.16 3.68 -0.75
C ASN A 100 -7.23 3.80 -1.97
N PHE A 101 -7.10 4.99 -2.53
CA PHE A 101 -6.23 5.24 -3.68
C PHE A 101 -4.73 5.03 -3.37
N ILE A 102 -4.30 5.28 -2.14
CA ILE A 102 -2.91 5.02 -1.70
C ILE A 102 -2.61 3.52 -1.72
N HIS A 103 -3.52 2.69 -1.20
CA HIS A 103 -3.35 1.24 -1.14
C HIS A 103 -3.61 0.57 -2.50
N LEU A 104 -4.61 1.04 -3.23
CA LEU A 104 -5.09 0.45 -4.46
C LEU A 104 -5.30 1.54 -5.51
N PRO A 105 -4.27 1.85 -6.34
CA PRO A 105 -4.42 2.79 -7.44
C PRO A 105 -5.57 2.37 -8.36
N PHE A 106 -6.54 3.27 -8.54
CA PHE A 106 -7.81 2.98 -9.22
C PHE A 106 -7.64 2.66 -10.71
N PHE A 107 -6.65 3.24 -11.38
CA PHE A 107 -6.50 3.13 -12.82
C PHE A 107 -5.43 2.12 -13.21
N ARG A 108 -5.61 1.43 -14.35
CA ARG A 108 -4.56 0.59 -14.94
C ARG A 108 -3.41 1.43 -15.51
N ALA A 109 -3.75 2.58 -16.09
CA ALA A 109 -2.77 3.49 -16.69
C ALA A 109 -2.09 4.34 -15.61
N ARG A 110 -0.75 4.40 -15.66
CA ARG A 110 0.05 5.22 -14.74
C ARG A 110 -0.26 6.71 -14.87
N SER A 111 -0.48 7.21 -16.08
CA SER A 111 -0.82 8.62 -16.33
C SER A 111 -2.10 9.04 -15.63
N LEU A 112 -3.15 8.21 -15.69
CA LEU A 112 -4.41 8.49 -15.00
C LEU A 112 -4.24 8.51 -13.47
N ASN A 113 -3.46 7.58 -12.92
CA ASN A 113 -3.14 7.62 -11.49
C ASN A 113 -2.33 8.89 -11.12
N MET A 114 -1.43 9.37 -11.99
CA MET A 114 -0.71 10.62 -11.75
C MET A 114 -1.64 11.84 -11.77
N VAL A 115 -2.53 11.93 -12.75
CA VAL A 115 -3.54 13.01 -12.85
C VAL A 115 -4.47 12.98 -11.65
N PHE A 116 -4.98 11.81 -11.27
CA PHE A 116 -5.85 11.67 -10.10
C PHE A 116 -5.12 12.01 -8.80
N SER A 117 -3.84 11.63 -8.66
CA SER A 117 -3.01 12.03 -7.53
C SER A 117 -2.82 13.55 -7.44
N ALA A 118 -2.65 14.23 -8.58
CA ALA A 118 -2.55 15.69 -8.61
C ALA A 118 -3.90 16.33 -8.27
N PHE A 119 -5.00 15.80 -8.79
CA PHE A 119 -6.36 16.23 -8.48
C PHE A 119 -6.67 16.14 -6.97
N GLU A 120 -6.42 14.99 -6.35
CA GLU A 120 -6.58 14.80 -4.90
C GLU A 120 -5.73 15.80 -4.09
N SER A 121 -4.52 16.10 -4.58
CA SER A 121 -3.65 17.09 -3.94
C SER A 121 -4.28 18.49 -3.92
N LEU A 122 -4.95 18.87 -5.01
CA LEU A 122 -5.62 20.16 -5.13
C LEU A 122 -6.89 20.22 -4.28
N VAL A 123 -7.70 19.17 -4.32
CA VAL A 123 -8.98 19.11 -3.60
C VAL A 123 -8.79 19.09 -2.09
N LEU A 124 -7.76 18.38 -1.59
CA LEU A 124 -7.47 18.28 -0.16
C LEU A 124 -6.53 19.38 0.34
N GLY A 125 -5.86 20.11 -0.56
CA GLY A 125 -4.82 21.08 -0.19
C GLY A 125 -3.57 20.44 0.44
N ILE A 126 -3.43 19.12 0.35
CA ILE A 126 -2.30 18.35 0.90
C ILE A 126 -1.67 17.57 -0.25
N PRO A 127 -0.36 17.68 -0.53
CA PRO A 127 0.28 16.90 -1.57
C PRO A 127 0.03 15.39 -1.36
N GLN A 128 -0.61 14.74 -2.32
CA GLN A 128 -1.01 13.34 -2.20
C GLN A 128 0.19 12.40 -2.03
N ARG A 129 1.37 12.81 -2.51
CA ARG A 129 2.62 12.10 -2.26
C ARG A 129 3.03 12.15 -0.78
N LEU A 130 2.94 13.32 -0.16
CA LEU A 130 3.22 13.48 1.27
C LEU A 130 2.25 12.65 2.11
N TRP A 131 0.95 12.69 1.75
CA TRP A 131 -0.05 11.87 2.42
C TRP A 131 0.24 10.37 2.29
N ARG A 132 0.58 9.89 1.07
CA ARG A 132 1.01 8.51 0.84
C ARG A 132 2.19 8.11 1.71
N ASP A 133 3.23 8.92 1.73
CA ASP A 133 4.48 8.58 2.43
C ASP A 133 4.26 8.52 3.94
N ARG A 134 3.50 9.45 4.52
CA ARG A 134 3.14 9.44 5.94
C ARG A 134 2.23 8.25 6.29
N HIS A 135 1.25 7.96 5.43
CA HIS A 135 0.30 6.86 5.65
C HIS A 135 0.98 5.49 5.61
N LEU A 136 1.87 5.27 4.65
CA LEU A 136 2.63 4.03 4.54
C LEU A 136 3.67 3.88 5.67
N ALA A 137 4.27 4.98 6.13
CA ALA A 137 5.13 4.95 7.32
C ALA A 137 4.35 4.53 8.57
N HIS A 138 3.14 5.09 8.76
CA HIS A 138 2.26 4.72 9.86
C HIS A 138 1.89 3.23 9.83
N HIS A 139 1.48 2.69 8.68
CA HIS A 139 1.18 1.26 8.54
C HIS A 139 2.38 0.33 8.72
N ALA A 140 3.59 0.86 8.56
CA ALA A 140 4.84 0.13 8.75
C ALA A 140 5.44 0.31 10.16
N ASP A 141 4.72 0.96 11.09
CA ASP A 141 5.17 1.33 12.43
C ASP A 141 6.51 2.10 12.44
N LYS A 142 6.71 2.92 11.42
CA LYS A 142 7.91 3.76 11.25
C LYS A 142 7.58 5.24 11.42
N PRO A 143 8.49 6.03 12.01
CA PRO A 143 8.32 7.48 12.02
C PRO A 143 8.34 8.03 10.59
N SER A 144 7.46 8.99 10.30
CA SER A 144 7.50 9.72 9.03
C SER A 144 8.67 10.71 9.03
N VAL A 145 9.54 10.64 8.03
CA VAL A 145 10.73 11.50 7.88
C VAL A 145 10.47 12.80 7.09
N TRP A 146 9.21 13.18 6.91
CA TRP A 146 8.74 14.35 6.16
C TRP A 146 7.72 15.15 6.96
#